data_AF-G2R948-F1
#
_entry.id   AF-G2R948-F1
#
_cell.length_a   1.000
_cell.length_b   1.000
_cell.length_c   1.000
_cell.angle_alpha   90.00
_cell.angle_beta   90.00
_cell.angle_gamma   90.00
#
_symmetry.space_group_name_H-M   'P 1'
#
loop_
_entity.id
_entity.type
_entity.pdbx_description
1 polymer ?
#
loop_
_entity_poly.entity_id
_entity_poly.type
_entity_poly.pdbx_seq_one_letter_code
_entity_poly.pdbx_strand_id
1 'polypeptide(L)'
;MLLTFLHPEIYQDFRALQPRVNPGPAPADAPLPPDYAKRAYWPPEMWAPAPRLWIPRDDARVSRQEVAHSRQAGIAAFDAGCWLVERGRRRRLMVECDMEASPLHEERVVY
;
A
#
# COMPACT_ATOMS: atom_id res chain seq x y z
N MET A 1 -34.19 32.59 -1.75
CA MET A 1 -32.80 32.70 -1.23
C MET A 1 -32.49 31.67 -0.14
N LEU A 2 -33.34 31.48 0.88
CA LEU A 2 -33.08 30.47 1.94
C LEU A 2 -33.03 29.02 1.43
N LEU A 3 -33.96 28.63 0.55
CA LEU A 3 -34.03 27.29 -0.03
C LEU A 3 -32.80 26.94 -0.89
N THR A 4 -32.25 27.93 -1.61
CA THR A 4 -31.01 27.76 -2.40
C THR A 4 -29.79 27.55 -1.52
N PHE A 5 -29.79 28.12 -0.31
CA PHE A 5 -28.71 27.96 0.66
C PHE A 5 -28.79 26.62 1.40
N LEU A 6 -30.00 26.16 1.73
CA LEU A 6 -30.24 24.90 2.46
C LEU A 6 -30.20 23.67 1.54
N HIS A 7 -30.56 23.82 0.27
CA HIS A 7 -30.58 22.75 -0.74
C HIS A 7 -29.86 23.13 -2.04
N PRO A 8 -28.56 23.48 -1.97
CA PRO A 8 -27.78 23.86 -3.15
C PRO A 8 -27.69 22.72 -4.18
N GLU A 9 -27.80 21.45 -3.77
CA GLU A 9 -27.78 20.27 -4.62
C GLU A 9 -28.98 20.16 -5.57
N ILE A 10 -30.13 20.77 -5.22
CA ILE A 10 -31.34 20.77 -6.06
C ILE A 10 -31.41 22.03 -6.94
N TYR A 11 -30.93 23.16 -6.42
CA TYR A 11 -31.20 24.49 -6.99
C TYR A 11 -29.99 25.21 -7.58
N GLN A 12 -28.79 24.61 -7.55
CA GLN A 12 -27.57 25.17 -8.14
C GLN A 12 -26.79 24.10 -8.91
N ASP A 13 -26.21 24.51 -10.05
CA ASP A 13 -25.26 23.69 -10.79
C ASP A 13 -23.94 23.58 -10.00
N PHE A 14 -23.34 22.39 -10.00
CA PHE A 14 -21.99 22.16 -9.46
C PHE A 14 -21.00 23.20 -9.98
N ARG A 15 -21.05 23.56 -11.27
CA ARG A 15 -20.13 24.56 -11.85
C ARG A 15 -20.32 25.95 -11.28
N ALA A 16 -21.54 26.30 -10.84
CA ALA A 16 -21.83 27.56 -10.19
C ALA A 16 -21.39 27.57 -8.71
N LEU A 17 -21.41 26.40 -8.06
CA LEU A 17 -21.01 26.23 -6.66
C LEU A 17 -19.50 26.02 -6.46
N GLN A 18 -18.82 25.35 -7.39
CA GLN A 18 -17.42 24.96 -7.29
C GLN A 18 -16.52 26.15 -6.88
N PRO A 19 -16.58 27.33 -7.53
CA PRO A 19 -15.72 28.46 -7.15
C PRO A 19 -15.97 29.00 -5.73
N ARG A 20 -17.16 28.76 -5.15
CA ARG A 20 -17.53 29.23 -3.80
C ARG A 20 -17.10 28.27 -2.69
N VAL A 21 -17.12 26.96 -2.96
CA VAL A 21 -16.81 25.91 -1.98
C VAL A 21 -15.34 25.50 -2.07
N ASN A 22 -14.81 25.40 -3.28
CA ASN A 22 -13.42 25.04 -3.55
C ASN A 22 -12.92 25.90 -4.72
N PRO A 23 -12.32 27.07 -4.44
CA PRO A 23 -11.87 28.02 -5.47
C PRO A 23 -10.77 27.47 -6.40
N GLY A 24 -10.37 26.21 -6.21
CA GLY A 24 -9.34 25.54 -6.97
C GLY A 24 -8.03 25.44 -6.17
N PRO A 25 -6.99 24.86 -6.76
CA PRO A 25 -5.68 24.84 -6.13
C PRO A 25 -5.21 26.27 -5.87
N ALA A 26 -4.61 26.49 -4.71
CA ALA A 26 -3.92 27.75 -4.43
C ALA A 26 -2.86 28.01 -5.51
N PRO A 27 -2.48 29.29 -5.73
CA PRO A 27 -1.32 29.62 -6.55
C PRO A 27 -0.11 28.74 -6.17
N ALA A 28 0.68 28.31 -7.15
CA ALA A 28 1.80 27.38 -6.93
C ALA A 28 2.84 27.91 -5.92
N ASP A 29 2.89 29.22 -5.72
CA ASP A 29 3.74 29.99 -4.83
C ASP A 29 3.09 30.34 -3.49
N ALA A 30 1.85 29.90 -3.23
CA ALA A 30 1.17 30.17 -1.97
C ALA A 30 1.93 29.49 -0.80
N PRO A 31 2.28 30.24 0.27
CA PRO A 31 2.98 29.66 1.41
C PRO A 31 2.09 28.62 2.10
N LEU A 32 2.63 27.43 2.31
CA LEU A 32 1.97 26.40 3.11
C LEU A 32 1.83 26.88 4.55
N PRO A 33 0.74 26.51 5.26
CA PRO A 33 0.62 26.78 6.68
C PRO A 33 1.83 26.24 7.48
N PRO A 34 2.24 26.90 8.58
CA PRO A 34 3.43 26.51 9.34
C PRO A 34 3.36 25.07 9.90
N ASP A 35 2.16 24.56 10.19
CA ASP A 35 1.93 23.17 10.65
C ASP A 35 1.54 22.20 9.52
N TYR A 36 1.69 22.57 8.25
CA TYR A 36 1.29 21.72 7.12
C TYR A 36 1.98 20.34 7.18
N ALA A 37 3.27 20.28 7.48
CA ALA A 37 4.00 19.02 7.56
C ALA A 37 3.42 18.02 8.60
N LYS A 38 2.80 18.52 9.68
CA LYS A 38 2.16 17.70 10.72
C LYS A 38 0.74 17.25 10.36
N ARG A 39 0.05 18.05 9.54
CA ARG A 39 -1.37 17.83 9.18
C ARG A 39 -1.56 17.30 7.76
N ALA A 40 -0.47 17.24 6.99
CA ALA A 40 -0.48 16.72 5.65
C ALA A 40 -0.90 15.24 5.68
N TYR A 41 -1.61 14.83 4.64
CA TYR A 41 -1.87 13.42 4.41
C TYR A 41 -0.54 12.70 4.23
N TRP A 42 -0.28 11.70 5.08
CA TRP A 42 0.82 10.78 4.90
C TRP A 42 0.27 9.50 4.30
N PRO A 43 0.70 9.12 3.09
CA PRO A 43 0.24 7.89 2.48
C PRO A 43 0.76 6.69 3.30
N PRO A 44 0.07 5.55 3.28
CA PRO A 44 0.37 4.38 4.12
C PRO A 44 1.84 3.96 4.11
N GLU A 45 2.51 4.11 2.98
CA GLU A 45 3.92 3.77 2.77
C GLU A 45 4.87 4.56 3.68
N MET A 46 4.44 5.72 4.21
CA MET A 46 5.25 6.60 5.06
C MET A 46 5.16 6.28 6.55
N TRP A 47 4.11 5.57 6.99
CA TRP A 47 3.86 5.32 8.43
C TRP A 47 3.59 3.85 8.75
N ALA A 48 3.20 3.04 7.78
CA ALA A 48 3.04 1.61 7.98
C ALA A 48 4.42 0.94 8.03
N PRO A 49 4.60 -0.10 8.86
CA PRO A 49 5.82 -0.89 8.84
C PRO A 49 6.00 -1.55 7.47
N ALA A 50 7.25 -1.71 7.04
CA ALA A 50 7.57 -2.38 5.79
C ALA A 50 6.99 -3.82 5.79
N PRO A 51 6.45 -4.29 4.66
CA PRO A 51 5.86 -5.62 4.58
C PRO A 51 6.94 -6.70 4.74
N ARG A 52 6.53 -7.85 5.28
CA ARG A 52 7.37 -9.05 5.33
C ARG A 52 7.15 -9.84 4.04
N LEU A 53 8.22 -10.17 3.33
CA LEU A 53 8.18 -10.86 2.05
C LEU A 53 8.52 -12.34 2.21
N TRP A 54 7.71 -13.20 1.57
CA TRP A 54 7.96 -14.63 1.48
C TRP A 54 8.10 -15.01 0.00
N ILE A 55 9.34 -15.24 -0.42
CA ILE A 55 9.73 -15.42 -1.81
C ILE A 55 9.85 -16.93 -2.10
N PRO A 56 9.26 -17.45 -3.18
CA PRO A 56 9.48 -18.84 -3.58
C PRO A 56 10.95 -19.09 -3.90
N ARG A 57 11.53 -20.12 -3.27
CA ARG A 57 12.89 -20.56 -3.56
C ARG A 57 12.98 -21.15 -4.97
N ASP A 58 13.99 -20.71 -5.69
CA ASP A 58 14.35 -21.19 -7.01
C ASP A 58 15.72 -21.89 -7.00
N ASP A 59 15.90 -22.83 -7.93
CA ASP A 59 17.14 -23.59 -8.06
C ASP A 59 18.29 -22.74 -8.63
N ALA A 60 17.99 -21.70 -9.39
CA ALA A 60 18.97 -20.76 -9.95
C ALA A 60 19.51 -19.77 -8.90
N ARG A 61 18.99 -19.82 -7.67
CA ARG A 61 19.39 -19.01 -6.50
C ARG A 61 19.12 -17.51 -6.66
N VAL A 62 18.24 -17.10 -7.57
CA VAL A 62 17.84 -15.69 -7.74
C VAL A 62 17.13 -15.19 -6.48
N SER A 63 16.25 -15.99 -5.89
CA SER A 63 15.57 -15.74 -4.62
C SER A 63 16.52 -15.39 -3.48
N ARG A 64 17.71 -16.02 -3.41
CA ARG A 64 18.72 -15.68 -2.38
C ARG A 64 19.28 -14.28 -2.56
N GLN A 65 19.50 -13.88 -3.82
CA GLN A 65 19.93 -12.52 -4.14
C GLN A 65 18.82 -11.51 -3.83
N GLU A 66 17.57 -11.81 -4.19
CA GLU A 66 16.41 -10.97 -3.89
C GLU A 66 16.25 -10.77 -2.37
N VAL A 67 16.33 -11.85 -1.59
CA VAL A 67 16.30 -11.78 -0.12
C VAL A 67 17.43 -10.90 0.43
N ALA A 68 18.65 -11.04 -0.09
CA ALA A 68 19.79 -10.24 0.36
C ALA A 68 19.59 -8.74 0.07
N HIS A 69 19.15 -8.40 -1.14
CA HIS A 69 18.90 -7.02 -1.54
C HIS A 69 17.73 -6.40 -0.76
N SER A 70 16.64 -7.13 -0.56
CA SER A 70 15.50 -6.65 0.24
C SER A 70 15.91 -6.38 1.69
N ARG A 71 16.70 -7.26 2.30
CA ARG A 71 17.21 -7.06 3.67
C ARG A 71 18.13 -5.85 3.77
N GLN A 72 18.97 -5.61 2.76
CA GLN A 72 19.80 -4.41 2.70
C GLN A 72 18.95 -3.12 2.63
N ALA A 73 17.79 -3.17 1.99
CA ALA A 73 16.81 -2.08 1.95
C ALA A 73 15.93 -1.97 3.22
N GLY A 74 16.18 -2.79 4.25
CA GLY A 74 15.40 -2.79 5.49
C GLY A 74 14.08 -3.57 5.42
N ILE A 75 13.86 -4.37 4.37
CA ILE A 75 12.66 -5.18 4.20
C ILE A 75 12.94 -6.61 4.66
N ALA A 76 12.11 -7.13 5.57
CA ALA A 76 12.23 -8.49 6.05
C ALA A 76 11.78 -9.49 4.97
N ALA A 77 12.73 -10.09 4.26
CA ALA A 77 12.47 -11.09 3.23
C ALA A 77 13.00 -12.48 3.60
N PHE A 78 12.34 -13.54 3.14
CA PHE A 78 12.65 -14.93 3.42
C PHE A 78 12.34 -15.82 2.21
N ASP A 79 13.15 -16.85 1.98
CA ASP A 79 12.98 -17.85 0.90
C ASP A 79 12.77 -19.28 1.44
N ALA A 80 12.65 -19.45 2.76
CA ALA A 80 12.50 -20.77 3.37
C ALA A 80 11.04 -21.23 3.35
N GLY A 81 10.78 -22.51 3.10
CA GLY A 81 9.44 -23.08 3.20
C GLY A 81 8.49 -22.74 2.03
N CYS A 82 8.99 -22.17 0.93
CA CYS A 82 8.18 -21.87 -0.26
C CYS A 82 8.97 -22.20 -1.52
N TRP A 83 8.36 -22.86 -2.51
CA TRP A 83 9.02 -23.30 -3.75
C TRP A 83 8.06 -23.31 -4.94
N LEU A 84 8.63 -23.32 -6.14
CA LEU A 84 7.87 -23.44 -7.38
C LEU A 84 7.74 -24.90 -7.81
N VAL A 85 6.52 -25.32 -8.14
CA VAL A 85 6.22 -26.66 -8.67
C VAL A 85 5.49 -26.57 -9.99
N GLU A 86 5.83 -27.45 -10.94
CA GLU A 86 4.98 -27.64 -12.12
C GLU A 86 3.89 -28.66 -11.83
N ARG A 87 2.63 -28.31 -12.07
CA ARG A 87 1.48 -29.23 -11.95
C ARG A 87 0.62 -29.28 -13.21
N GLY A 88 0.09 -30.48 -13.47
CA GLY A 88 -0.89 -30.76 -14.52
C GLY A 88 -0.32 -30.93 -15.93
N ARG A 89 -1.19 -31.34 -16.87
CA ARG A 89 -0.83 -31.64 -18.27
C ARG A 89 -0.24 -30.46 -19.05
N ARG A 90 -0.54 -29.21 -18.64
CA ARG A 90 -0.06 -27.99 -19.29
C ARG A 90 1.16 -27.36 -18.60
N ARG A 91 1.83 -28.08 -17.67
CA ARG A 91 3.01 -27.59 -16.93
C ARG A 91 2.81 -26.18 -16.35
N ARG A 92 1.73 -25.99 -15.58
CA ARG A 92 1.49 -24.71 -14.91
C ARG A 92 2.41 -24.63 -13.71
N LEU A 93 3.17 -23.53 -13.59
CA LEU A 93 3.90 -23.21 -12.38
C LEU A 93 2.91 -22.80 -11.28
N MET A 94 3.03 -23.44 -10.13
CA MET A 94 2.31 -23.11 -8.90
C MET A 94 3.33 -22.88 -7.80
N VAL A 95 2.94 -22.05 -6.84
CA VAL A 95 3.71 -21.86 -5.61
C VAL A 95 3.18 -22.86 -4.59
N GLU A 96 4.07 -23.66 -4.03
CA GLU A 96 3.76 -24.58 -2.93
C GLU A 96 4.54 -24.12 -1.69
N CYS A 97 3.84 -24.03 -0.56
CA CYS A 97 4.38 -23.51 0.69
C CYS A 97 4.13 -24.48 1.84
N ASP A 98 5.15 -24.67 2.66
CA ASP A 98 5.02 -25.24 4.00
C ASP A 98 4.64 -24.12 4.97
N MET A 99 3.38 -24.13 5.42
CA MET A 99 2.84 -23.10 6.31
C MET A 99 3.42 -23.17 7.72
N GLU A 100 3.92 -24.32 8.16
CA GLU A 100 4.62 -24.46 9.45
C GLU A 100 5.98 -23.76 9.43
N ALA A 101 6.64 -23.76 8.26
CA ALA A 101 7.86 -23.01 8.01
C ALA A 101 7.60 -21.54 7.61
N SER A 102 6.35 -21.06 7.71
CA SER A 102 5.99 -19.72 7.28
C SER A 102 6.71 -18.66 8.12
N PRO A 103 7.46 -17.74 7.49
CA PRO A 103 8.02 -16.61 8.21
C PRO A 103 6.91 -15.69 8.72
N LEU A 104 5.72 -15.69 8.11
CA LEU A 104 4.63 -14.77 8.42
C LEU A 104 3.81 -15.18 9.65
N HIS A 105 4.05 -16.37 10.21
CA HIS A 105 3.36 -16.82 11.41
C HIS A 105 3.78 -15.95 12.61
N GLU A 106 2.79 -15.44 13.36
CA GLU A 106 2.99 -14.70 14.60
C GLU A 106 2.12 -15.35 15.67
N GLU A 107 2.74 -15.94 16.69
CA GLU A 107 2.02 -16.44 17.86
C GLU A 107 1.36 -15.25 18.57
N ARG A 108 0.04 -15.17 18.52
CA ARG A 108 -0.73 -14.18 19.30
C ARG A 108 -1.26 -14.86 20.54
N VAL A 109 -0.80 -14.40 21.71
CA VAL A 109 -1.42 -14.75 22.98
C VAL A 109 -2.74 -13.97 23.07
N VAL A 110 -3.86 -14.67 23.00
CA VAL A 110 -5.18 -14.10 23.26
C VAL A 110 -5.42 -14.21 24.76
N TYR A 111 -5.47 -13.06 25.43
CA TYR A 111 -5.81 -12.95 26.86
C TYR A 111 -7.33 -12.94 27.07
#